data_AF-V5FRK1-F1
#
_entry.id   AF-V5FRK1-F1
#
_cell.length_a   1.000
_cell.length_b   1.000
_cell.length_c   1.000
_cell.angle_alpha   90.00
_cell.angle_beta   90.00
_cell.angle_gamma   90.00
#
_symmetry.space_group_name_H-M   'P 1'
#
loop_
_entity.id
_entity.type
_entity.pdbx_description
1 polymer ?
#
loop_
_entity_poly.entity_id
_entity_poly.type
_entity_poly.pdbx_seq_one_letter_code
_entity_poly.pdbx_strand_id
1 'polypeptide(L)'
;MMISNEISASSDNALWQSINWKTVEANVLKLQMRIAKATRDGKHGKAKALQWILTHSRSAKLLAVKRVSQNKGSKTPGIDGVVWNTDTRRMKAVNQLSRKAYQAKPLRRI
;
A
#
# COMPACT_ATOMS: atom_id res chain seq x y z
N MET A 1 13.76 -24.77 -13.09
CA MET A 1 14.18 -23.44 -12.58
C MET A 1 14.14 -22.47 -13.74
N MET A 2 13.18 -21.54 -13.76
CA MET A 2 13.17 -20.44 -14.73
C MET A 2 13.47 -19.15 -13.97
N ILE A 3 14.68 -18.64 -14.14
CA ILE A 3 15.08 -17.31 -13.71
C ILE A 3 14.55 -16.36 -14.78
N SER A 4 13.43 -15.69 -14.51
CA SER A 4 12.90 -14.66 -15.39
C SER A 4 13.78 -13.41 -15.27
N ASN A 5 14.59 -13.19 -16.30
CA ASN A 5 15.44 -12.03 -16.49
C ASN A 5 14.65 -10.94 -17.22
N GLU A 6 14.12 -9.95 -16.50
CA GLU A 6 13.71 -8.64 -17.03
C GLU A 6 13.82 -7.62 -15.88
N ILE A 7 15.05 -7.24 -15.52
CA ILE A 7 15.33 -6.23 -14.49
C ILE A 7 15.47 -4.88 -15.20
N SER A 8 14.38 -4.13 -15.33
CA SER A 8 14.49 -2.67 -15.48
C SER A 8 14.90 -2.09 -14.12
N ALA A 9 16.21 -2.09 -13.85
CA ALA A 9 16.78 -1.93 -12.51
C ALA A 9 16.84 -0.48 -12.01
N SER A 10 16.74 0.51 -12.89
CA SER A 10 17.09 1.90 -12.59
C SER A 10 15.88 2.78 -12.25
N SER A 11 14.76 2.63 -12.96
CA SER A 11 13.61 3.55 -12.79
C SER A 11 12.95 3.44 -11.43
N ASP A 12 12.66 2.22 -10.97
CA ASP A 12 11.82 1.99 -9.80
C ASP A 12 12.50 2.38 -8.47
N ASN A 13 13.82 2.29 -8.41
CA ASN A 13 14.59 2.70 -7.23
C ASN A 13 14.56 4.23 -7.06
N ALA A 14 14.89 4.96 -8.13
CA ALA A 14 14.82 6.42 -8.15
C ALA A 14 13.39 6.94 -7.91
N LEU A 15 12.38 6.20 -8.37
CA LEU A 15 10.97 6.53 -8.16
C LEU A 15 10.52 6.45 -6.71
N TRP A 16 11.01 5.50 -5.90
CA TRP A 16 10.61 5.40 -4.48
C TRP A 16 11.19 6.53 -3.63
N GLN A 17 12.47 6.88 -3.86
CA GLN A 17 13.15 7.92 -3.09
C GLN A 17 12.69 9.33 -3.46
N SER A 18 12.23 9.55 -4.69
CA SER A 18 11.70 10.84 -5.17
C SER A 18 10.25 11.13 -4.74
N ILE A 19 9.59 10.21 -4.03
CA ILE A 19 8.21 10.40 -3.59
C ILE A 19 8.13 11.52 -2.54
N ASN A 20 7.32 12.55 -2.83
CA ASN A 20 6.95 13.54 -1.83
C ASN A 20 5.95 12.94 -0.81
N TRP A 21 6.49 12.38 0.27
CA TRP A 21 5.72 11.73 1.32
C TRP A 21 4.72 12.66 2.02
N LYS A 22 5.06 13.94 2.19
CA LYS A 22 4.15 14.93 2.80
C LYS A 22 2.87 15.08 1.98
N THR A 23 2.99 15.16 0.65
CA THR A 23 1.84 15.24 -0.26
C THR A 23 1.02 13.95 -0.25
N VAL A 24 1.69 12.78 -0.22
CA VAL A 24 1.02 11.48 -0.14
C VAL A 24 0.18 11.37 1.14
N GLU A 25 0.77 11.71 2.29
CA GLU A 25 0.13 11.67 3.60
C GLU A 25 -1.03 12.67 3.69
N ALA A 26 -0.85 13.90 3.21
CA ALA A 26 -1.91 14.91 3.16
C ALA A 26 -3.12 14.47 2.33
N ASN A 27 -2.88 13.84 1.17
CA ASN A 27 -3.95 13.32 0.31
C ASN A 27 -4.76 12.21 0.99
N VAL A 28 -4.07 11.29 1.68
CA VAL A 28 -4.72 10.21 2.43
C VAL A 28 -5.52 10.78 3.60
N LEU A 29 -4.94 11.70 4.37
CA LEU A 29 -5.60 12.36 5.49
C LEU A 29 -6.88 13.08 5.05
N LYS A 30 -6.83 13.81 3.92
CA LYS A 30 -8.01 14.49 3.37
C LYS A 30 -9.16 13.51 3.07
N LEU A 31 -8.88 12.34 2.51
CA LEU A 31 -9.89 11.30 2.28
C LEU A 31 -10.41 10.72 3.60
N GLN A 32 -9.53 10.42 4.55
CA GLN A 32 -9.92 9.92 5.87
C GLN A 32 -10.83 10.89 6.62
N MET A 33 -10.51 12.18 6.61
CA MET A 33 -11.34 13.22 7.22
C MET A 33 -12.72 13.32 6.55
N ARG A 34 -12.78 13.18 5.22
CA ARG A 34 -14.06 13.14 4.48
C ARG A 34 -14.89 11.91 4.84
N ILE A 35 -14.26 10.75 5.03
CA ILE A 35 -14.94 9.53 5.51
C ILE A 35 -15.50 9.78 6.91
N ALA A 36 -14.68 10.28 7.84
CA ALA A 36 -15.10 10.57 9.21
C ALA A 36 -16.28 11.56 9.25
N LYS A 37 -16.24 12.62 8.45
CA LYS A 37 -17.34 13.57 8.30
C LYS A 37 -18.61 12.90 7.74
N ALA A 38 -18.48 12.12 6.65
CA ALA A 38 -19.62 11.43 6.06
C ALA A 38 -20.26 10.42 7.03
N THR A 39 -19.46 9.71 7.82
CA THR A 39 -19.95 8.79 8.86
C THR A 39 -20.67 9.55 9.97
N ARG A 40 -20.09 10.66 10.46
CA ARG A 40 -20.70 11.51 11.49
C ARG A 40 -22.05 12.07 11.04
N ASP A 41 -22.17 12.48 9.78
CA ASP A 41 -23.40 13.02 9.18
C ASP A 41 -24.44 11.93 8.85
N GLY A 42 -24.20 10.65 9.19
CA GLY A 42 -25.09 9.53 8.84
C GLY A 42 -25.12 9.14 7.35
N LYS A 43 -24.23 9.72 6.53
CA LYS A 43 -24.18 9.53 5.07
C LYS A 43 -23.39 8.28 4.70
N HIS A 44 -23.89 7.10 5.09
CA HIS A 44 -23.19 5.83 4.92
C HIS A 44 -22.85 5.49 3.46
N GLY A 45 -23.72 5.81 2.49
CA GLY A 45 -23.44 5.61 1.06
C GLY A 45 -22.23 6.42 0.59
N LYS A 46 -22.11 7.67 1.05
CA LYS A 46 -20.95 8.53 0.77
C LYS A 46 -19.68 8.02 1.45
N ALA A 47 -19.78 7.53 2.68
CA ALA A 47 -18.65 6.93 3.38
C ALA A 47 -18.12 5.70 2.60
N LYS A 48 -19.01 4.80 2.14
CA LYS A 48 -18.65 3.65 1.30
C LYS A 48 -17.96 4.07 0.00
N ALA A 49 -18.49 5.07 -0.70
CA ALA A 49 -17.88 5.59 -1.92
C ALA A 49 -16.47 6.18 -1.67
N LEU A 50 -16.29 6.92 -0.57
CA LEU A 50 -14.98 7.48 -0.21
C LEU A 50 -13.98 6.40 0.22
N GLN A 51 -14.42 5.36 0.93
CA GLN A 51 -13.60 4.18 1.24
C GLN A 51 -13.17 3.46 -0.04
N TRP A 52 -14.08 3.33 -1.01
CA TRP A 52 -13.74 2.78 -2.33
C TRP A 52 -12.66 3.63 -3.01
N ILE A 53 -12.81 4.95 -3.07
CA ILE A 53 -11.78 5.85 -3.62
C ILE A 53 -10.44 5.70 -2.87
N LEU A 54 -10.46 5.61 -1.54
CA LEU A 54 -9.27 5.46 -0.72
C LEU A 54 -8.51 4.17 -1.06
N THR A 55 -9.21 3.03 -1.17
CA THR A 55 -8.59 1.73 -1.49
C THR A 55 -8.00 1.66 -2.89
N HIS A 56 -8.48 2.47 -3.83
CA HIS A 56 -7.96 2.55 -5.20
C HIS A 56 -6.90 3.64 -5.39
N SER A 57 -6.75 4.56 -4.42
CA SER A 57 -5.81 5.68 -4.51
C SER A 57 -4.35 5.23 -4.49
N ARG A 58 -3.56 5.71 -5.45
CA ARG A 58 -2.10 5.48 -5.49
C ARG A 58 -1.41 5.99 -4.21
N SER A 59 -1.81 7.16 -3.70
CA SER A 59 -1.26 7.72 -2.45
C SER A 59 -1.51 6.80 -1.25
N ALA A 60 -2.69 6.19 -1.17
CA ALA A 60 -3.00 5.25 -0.10
C ALA A 60 -2.16 3.97 -0.20
N LYS A 61 -1.98 3.43 -1.42
CA LYS A 61 -1.13 2.26 -1.67
C LYS A 61 0.33 2.52 -1.31
N LEU A 62 0.87 3.68 -1.70
CA LEU A 62 2.22 4.13 -1.34
C LEU A 62 2.41 4.17 0.18
N LEU A 63 1.49 4.83 0.88
CA LEU A 63 1.55 4.97 2.33
C LEU A 63 1.44 3.61 3.05
N ALA A 64 0.58 2.71 2.55
CA ALA A 64 0.45 1.36 3.08
C ALA A 64 1.75 0.56 2.97
N VAL A 65 2.41 0.59 1.81
CA VAL A 65 3.68 -0.10 1.59
C VAL A 65 4.80 0.50 2.43
N LYS A 66 4.88 1.83 2.56
CA LYS A 66 5.84 2.50 3.44
C LYS A 66 5.67 2.03 4.89
N ARG A 67 4.42 2.02 5.39
CA ARG A 67 4.13 1.64 6.78
C ARG A 67 4.53 0.20 7.10
N VAL A 68 4.28 -0.75 6.20
CA VAL A 68 4.64 -2.16 6.41
C VAL A 68 6.14 -2.39 6.24
N SER A 69 6.77 -1.73 5.27
CA SER A 69 8.21 -1.93 5.00
C SER A 69 9.15 -1.25 6.02
N GLN A 70 8.66 -0.23 6.75
CA GLN A 70 9.45 0.52 7.73
C GLN A 70 9.08 0.22 9.19
N ASN A 71 8.17 -0.73 9.44
CA ASN A 71 7.85 -1.11 10.81
C ASN A 71 8.98 -1.92 11.47
N LYS A 72 8.96 -2.02 12.81
CA LYS A 72 9.95 -2.79 13.59
C LYS A 72 10.05 -4.26 13.16
N GLY A 73 8.94 -4.83 12.66
CA GLY A 73 8.84 -6.22 12.20
C GLY A 73 9.14 -6.43 10.72
N SER A 74 9.61 -5.41 9.97
CA SER A 74 9.58 -5.43 8.50
C SER A 74 10.55 -6.44 7.88
N LYS A 75 11.53 -6.88 8.67
CA LYS A 75 12.49 -7.93 8.31
C LYS A 75 11.90 -9.34 8.45
N THR A 76 10.76 -9.49 9.12
CA THR A 76 10.08 -10.77 9.30
C THR A 76 9.03 -10.93 8.19
N PRO A 77 9.06 -12.02 7.42
CA PRO A 77 8.01 -12.29 6.44
C PRO A 77 6.67 -12.44 7.17
N GLY A 78 5.66 -11.68 6.72
CA GLY A 78 4.29 -11.81 7.22
C GLY A 78 3.61 -13.08 6.70
N ILE A 79 2.28 -13.11 6.80
CA ILE A 79 1.41 -14.19 6.28
C ILE A 79 1.76 -14.59 4.84
N ASP A 80 2.08 -13.61 3.99
CA ASP A 80 2.34 -13.86 2.57
C ASP A 80 3.73 -14.46 2.29
N GLY A 81 4.63 -14.46 3.28
CA GLY A 81 6.00 -14.95 3.14
C GLY A 81 6.95 -13.96 2.47
N VAL A 82 6.52 -12.72 2.22
CA VAL A 82 7.25 -11.72 1.43
C VAL A 82 7.80 -10.60 2.31
N VAL A 83 9.03 -10.16 2.02
CA VAL A 83 9.71 -9.02 2.66
C VAL A 83 10.04 -7.94 1.62
N TRP A 84 9.64 -6.69 1.89
CA TRP A 84 9.87 -5.51 1.04
C TRP A 84 11.11 -4.72 1.49
N ASN A 85 12.27 -5.35 1.39
CA ASN A 85 13.55 -4.79 1.83
C ASN A 85 14.21 -3.81 0.85
N THR A 86 13.88 -3.85 -0.44
CA THR A 86 14.43 -2.95 -1.46
C THR A 86 13.35 -2.01 -2.03
N ASP A 87 13.78 -0.85 -2.51
CA ASP A 87 12.89 0.16 -3.11
C ASP A 87 12.15 -0.36 -4.35
N THR A 88 12.84 -1.15 -5.17
CA THR A 88 12.23 -1.84 -6.32
C THR A 88 11.12 -2.80 -5.89
N ARG A 89 11.32 -3.56 -4.80
CA ARG A 89 10.27 -4.43 -4.24
C ARG A 89 9.12 -3.65 -3.66
N ARG A 90 9.38 -2.49 -3.04
CA ARG A 90 8.33 -1.59 -2.54
C ARG A 90 7.49 -1.04 -3.67
N MET A 91 8.10 -0.51 -4.73
CA MET A 91 7.37 -0.02 -5.91
C MET A 91 6.58 -1.12 -6.62
N LYS A 92 7.18 -2.32 -6.77
CA LYS A 92 6.47 -3.49 -7.29
C LYS A 92 5.26 -3.84 -6.43
N ALA A 93 5.38 -3.82 -5.10
CA ALA A 93 4.26 -4.06 -4.19
C ALA A 93 3.15 -3.02 -4.34
N VAL A 94 3.49 -1.74 -4.52
CA VAL A 94 2.50 -0.66 -4.74
C VAL A 94 1.68 -0.92 -6.02
N ASN A 95 2.35 -1.35 -7.08
CA ASN A 95 1.72 -1.64 -8.37
C ASN A 95 0.87 -2.92 -8.32
N GLN A 96 1.31 -3.92 -7.56
CA GLN A 96 0.59 -5.18 -7.37
C GLN A 96 -0.59 -5.08 -6.40
N LEU A 97 -0.59 -4.10 -5.48
CA LEU A 97 -1.63 -3.97 -4.47
C LEU A 97 -2.98 -3.69 -5.12
N SER A 98 -3.88 -4.67 -5.05
CA SER A 98 -5.21 -4.63 -5.64
C SER A 98 -6.25 -5.22 -4.70
N ARG A 99 -7.44 -4.61 -4.66
CA ARG A 99 -8.54 -5.07 -3.81
C ARG A 99 -9.15 -6.41 -4.27
N LYS A 100 -9.19 -6.66 -5.58
CA LYS A 100 -9.96 -7.79 -6.15
C LYS A 100 -9.30 -9.15 -5.98
N ALA A 101 -7.97 -9.21 -5.92
CA ALA A 101 -7.21 -10.44 -6.09
C ALA A 101 -6.44 -10.90 -4.84
N TYR A 102 -6.66 -10.25 -3.68
CA TYR A 102 -5.94 -10.63 -2.47
C TYR A 102 -6.58 -11.86 -1.82
N GLN A 103 -5.80 -12.95 -1.76
CA GLN A 103 -6.11 -14.14 -0.99
C GLN A 103 -5.07 -14.25 0.12
N ALA A 104 -5.48 -13.97 1.36
CA ALA A 104 -4.61 -14.10 2.52
C ALA A 104 -4.26 -15.57 2.75
N LYS A 105 -2.98 -15.87 2.98
CA LYS A 105 -2.56 -17.19 3.48
C LYS A 105 -3.00 -17.36 4.94
N PRO A 106 -3.16 -18.59 5.44
CA PRO A 106 -3.51 -18.81 6.84
C PRO A 106 -2.42 -18.29 7.78
N LEU A 107 -2.82 -17.70 8.90
CA LEU A 107 -1.89 -17.31 9.96
C LEU A 107 -1.38 -18.57 10.66
N ARG A 108 -0.06 -18.77 10.69
CA ARG A 108 0.57 -19.82 11.49
C ARG A 108 0.40 -19.46 12.98
N ARG A 109 -0.42 -20.23 13.70
CA ARG A 109 -0.45 -20.17 15.18
C ARG A 109 0.84 -20.82 15.68
N ILE A 110 1.59 -20.09 16.50
CA ILE A 110 2.78 -20.56 17.23
C ILE A 110 2.36 -20.70 18.68
#